data_AF-A0AAT9GMK3-F1
#
_entry.id   AF-A0AAT9GMK3-F1
#
_cell.length_a   1.000
_cell.length_b   1.000
_cell.length_c   1.000
_cell.angle_alpha   90.00
_cell.angle_beta   90.00
_cell.angle_gamma   90.00
#
_symmetry.space_group_name_H-M   'P 1'
#
loop_
_entity.id
_entity.type
_entity.pdbx_description
1 polymer ?
#
loop_
_entity_poly.entity_id
_entity_poly.type
_entity_poly.pdbx_seq_one_letter_code
_entity_poly.pdbx_strand_id
1 'polypeptide(L)' 'MESVLIKLLEERPKSRGSKISDNDLKRLAKLAEENIKIMEIVGCFNIKGEEVYWKTNCMGGSYQS' A
#
# COMPACT_ATOMS: atom_id res chain seq x y z
N MET A 1 -2.49 -4.74 -13.77
CA MET A 1 -2.55 -4.00 -12.49
C MET A 1 -1.19 -3.96 -11.79
N GLU A 2 -0.41 -5.05 -11.75
CA GLU A 2 0.97 -5.06 -11.22
C GLU A 2 1.87 -3.93 -11.79
N SER A 3 1.75 -3.62 -13.08
CA SER A 3 2.62 -2.64 -13.76
C SER A 3 2.42 -1.19 -13.30
N VAL A 4 1.23 -0.83 -12.81
CA VAL A 4 0.95 0.55 -12.37
C VAL A 4 1.53 0.77 -10.98
N LEU A 5 1.38 -0.21 -10.09
CA LEU A 5 1.90 -0.12 -8.72
C LEU A 5 3.43 -0.05 -8.71
N ILE A 6 4.08 -0.87 -9.54
CA ILE A 6 5.54 -0.85 -9.69
C ILE A 6 6.02 0.50 -10.21
N LYS A 7 5.38 1.04 -11.26
CA LYS A 7 5.72 2.37 -11.79
C LYS A 7 5.57 3.48 -10.74
N LEU A 8 4.49 3.48 -9.96
CA LEU A 8 4.29 4.45 -8.88
C LEU A 8 5.35 4.34 -7.78
N LEU A 9 5.82 3.12 -7.48
CA LEU A 9 6.90 2.88 -6.52
C LEU A 9 8.28 3.29 -7.07
N GLU A 10 8.51 3.13 -8.37
CA GLU A 10 9.73 3.56 -9.07
C GLU A 10 9.82 5.08 -9.22
N GLU A 11 8.69 5.74 -9.54
CA GLU A 11 8.59 7.19 -9.73
C GLU A 11 8.61 7.99 -8.42
N ARG A 12 8.44 7.32 -7.27
CA ARG A 12 8.51 7.98 -5.96
C ARG A 12 9.91 8.55 -5.75
N PRO A 13 10.06 9.85 -5.40
CA PRO A 13 11.37 10.45 -5.19
C PRO A 13 12.14 9.68 -4.12
N LYS A 14 13.18 8.95 -4.55
CA LYS A 14 14.05 8.20 -3.64
C LYS A 14 14.91 9.20 -2.88
N SER A 15 14.93 9.12 -1.55
CA SER A 15 15.93 9.84 -0.76
C SER A 15 17.32 9.39 -1.23
N ARG A 16 18.22 10.37 -1.43
CA ARG A 16 19.60 10.10 -1.84
C ARG A 16 20.22 9.09 -0.86
N GLY A 17 20.63 7.92 -1.37
CA GLY A 17 21.20 6.82 -0.56
C GLY A 17 20.28 5.61 -0.36
N SER A 18 19.06 5.62 -0.90
CA SER A 18 18.19 4.44 -0.87
C SER A 18 18.77 3.28 -1.68
N LYS A 19 19.14 2.18 -1.01
CA LYS A 19 19.63 0.92 -1.59
C LYS A 19 18.51 -0.02 -2.03
N ILE A 20 17.29 0.47 -2.22
CA ILE A 20 16.14 -0.37 -2.58
C ILE A 20 16.32 -0.87 -4.02
N SER A 21 16.46 -2.19 -4.15
CA SER A 21 16.56 -2.89 -5.42
C SER A 21 15.18 -3.08 -6.07
N ASP A 22 15.14 -3.41 -7.36
CA ASP A 22 13.88 -3.69 -8.06
C ASP A 22 13.13 -4.89 -7.45
N ASN A 23 13.85 -5.86 -6.89
CA ASN A 23 13.23 -6.98 -6.17
C ASN A 23 12.55 -6.52 -4.88
N ASP A 24 13.13 -5.54 -4.18
CA ASP A 24 12.51 -4.95 -3.00
C ASP A 24 11.24 -4.20 -3.38
N LEU A 25 11.23 -3.50 -4.53
CA LEU A 25 10.04 -2.83 -5.05
C LEU A 25 8.93 -3.83 -5.40
N LYS A 26 9.26 -4.94 -6.08
CA LYS A 26 8.29 -6.02 -6.37
C LYS A 26 7.72 -6.63 -5.09
N ARG A 27 8.57 -6.85 -4.08
CA ARG A 27 8.14 -7.36 -2.77
C ARG A 27 7.21 -6.36 -2.07
N LEU A 28 7.52 -5.07 -2.10
CA LEU A 28 6.66 -4.03 -1.55
C LEU A 28 5.31 -3.95 -2.27
N ALA A 29 5.29 -4.07 -3.60
CA ALA A 29 4.06 -4.10 -4.38
C ALA A 29 3.17 -5.28 -3.97
N LYS A 30 3.75 -6.47 -3.84
CA LYS A 30 3.02 -7.67 -3.39
C LYS A 30 2.45 -7.49 -1.98
N LEU A 31 3.24 -6.96 -1.05
CA LEU A 31 2.78 -6.66 0.32
C LEU A 31 1.65 -5.63 0.32
N ALA A 32 1.71 -4.62 -0.55
CA ALA A 32 0.65 -3.64 -0.69
C ALA A 32 -0.65 -4.27 -1.21
N GLU A 33 -0.59 -5.16 -2.20
CA GLU A 33 -1.75 -5.90 -2.70
C GLU A 33 -2.38 -6.80 -1.62
N GLU A 34 -1.55 -7.52 -0.86
CA GLU A 34 -2.00 -8.35 0.26
C GLU A 34 -2.67 -7.50 1.34
N ASN A 35 -2.10 -6.34 1.68
CA ASN A 35 -2.68 -5.41 2.64
C ASN A 35 -4.03 -4.85 2.17
N ILE A 36 -4.19 -4.53 0.88
CA ILE A 36 -5.48 -4.07 0.33
C ILE A 36 -6.55 -5.14 0.50
N LYS A 37 -6.23 -6.41 0.19
CA LYS A 37 -7.17 -7.53 0.39
C LYS A 37 -7.57 -7.70 1.86
N ILE A 38 -6.60 -7.59 2.77
CA ILE A 38 -6.88 -7.64 4.21
C ILE A 38 -7.81 -6.49 4.61
N MET A 39 -7.51 -5.26 4.19
CA MET A 39 -8.33 -4.09 4.47
C MET A 39 -9.77 -4.20 3.92
N GLU A 40 -9.96 -4.89 2.79
CA GLU A 40 -11.28 -5.20 2.24
C GLU A 40 -12.02 -6.21 3.12
N ILE A 41 -11.36 -7.30 3.52
CA ILE A 41 -11.94 -8.34 4.39
C ILE A 41 -12.36 -7.77 5.75
N VAL A 42 -11.52 -6.93 6.36
CA VAL A 42 -11.83 -6.30 7.65
C VAL A 42 -12.79 -5.10 7.52
N GLY A 43 -13.21 -4.76 6.30
CA GLY A 43 -14.14 -3.67 6.03
C GLY A 43 -13.60 -2.30 6.44
N CYS A 44 -12.30 -2.10 6.24
CA CYS A 44 -11.60 -0.84 6.52
C CYS A 44 -11.81 0.22 5.46
N PHE A 45 -12.13 -0.19 4.23
CA PHE A 45 -12.61 0.74 3.22
C PHE A 45 -13.80 0.14 2.48
N ASN A 46 -14.56 1.01 1.83
CA ASN A 46 -15.66 0.64 0.95
C ASN A 46 -15.61 1.55 -0.29
N ILE A 47 -15.92 0.99 -1.45
CA ILE A 47 -15.96 1.72 -2.72
C ILE A 47 -17.42 1.91 -3.09
N LYS A 48 -17.85 3.18 -3.21
CA LYS A 48 -19.20 3.53 -3.69
C LYS A 48 -19.06 4.37 -4.96
N GLY A 49 -19.23 3.74 -6.12
CA GLY A 49 -19.00 4.39 -7.40
C GLY A 49 -17.53 4.77 -7.57
N GLU A 50 -17.24 6.06 -7.71
CA GLU A 50 -15.88 6.60 -7.85
C GLU A 50 -15.25 7.03 -6.51
N GLU A 51 -16.00 6.95 -5.42
CA GLU A 51 -15.56 7.41 -4.10
C GLU A 51 -15.07 6.24 -3.23
N VAL A 52 -13.90 6.44 -2.61
CA VAL A 52 -13.33 5.52 -1.63
C VAL A 52 -13.57 6.06 -0.24
N TYR A 53 -14.32 5.32 0.57
CA TYR A 53 -14.58 5.62 1.98
C TYR A 53 -13.68 4.75 2.84
N TRP A 54 -12.84 5.33 3.69
CA TRP A 54 -12.00 4.59 4.63
C TRP A 54 -12.34 4.91 6.08
N LYS A 55 -12.26 3.91 6.95
CA LYS A 55 -12.41 4.06 8.39
C LYS A 55 -11.07 4.51 8.98
N THR A 56 -11.04 5.70 9.58
CA THR A 56 -9.90 6.16 10.38
C THR A 56 -9.64 5.20 11.54
N ASN A 57 -8.37 4.89 11.84
CA ASN A 57 -7.95 3.93 12.86
C ASN A 57 -8.46 2.48 12.68
N CYS A 58 -8.82 2.08 11.45
CA CYS A 58 -9.41 0.76 11.24
C CYS A 58 -8.45 -0.40 11.48
N MET A 59 -7.23 -0.31 10.96
CA MET A 59 -6.15 -1.19 11.39
C MET A 59 -5.46 -0.47 12.55
N GLY A 60 -6.04 -0.61 13.75
CA GLY A 60 -5.55 0.02 14.97
C GLY A 60 -4.03 -0.10 15.06
N GLY A 61 -3.36 1.05 15.14
CA GLY A 61 -1.92 1.09 15.22
C GLY A 61 -1.44 0.44 16.51
N SER A 62 -0.60 -0.58 16.40
CA SER A 62 0.40 -0.83 17.43
C SER A 62 1.49 0.25 17.30
N TYR A 63 1.18 1.47 17.76
CA TYR A 63 2.21 2.33 18.30
C TYR A 63 2.46 1.86 19.73
N GLN A 64 3.41 0.95 19.91
CA GLN A 64 4.08 0.81 21.20
C GLN A 64 5.28 1.74 21.18
N SER A 65 5.30 2.63 22.18
CA SER A 65 6.37 3.54 22.58
C SER A 65 7.73 2.87 22.68
#